data_AF-A0A1B8CRS1-F1
#
_entry.id   AF-A0A1B8CRS1-F1
#
_cell.length_a   1.000
_cell.length_b   1.000
_cell.length_c   1.000
_cell.angle_alpha   90.00
_cell.angle_beta   90.00
_cell.angle_gamma   90.00
#
_symmetry.space_group_name_H-M   'P 1'
#
loop_
_entity.id
_entity.type
_entity.pdbx_description
1 polymer ?
#
loop_
_entity_poly.entity_id
_entity_poly.type
_entity_poly.pdbx_seq_one_letter_code
_entity_poly.pdbx_strand_id
1 'polypeptide(L)'
;MADPQRKIELQEPDDLRYLLANTRRVAGEKVDVALPPIEGEDVLRRKVEELVNSYVTKTFSLAAPNTLINGHPVSPTSSLLAPSGTAAETEVVEEYEPFSESLRDRAAKLLRTDEELLLDVGQLRREAPAQRSSGVEGGVGVG
;
A
#
# COMPACT_ATOMS: atom_id res chain seq x y z
N MET A 1 0.04 21.63 17.42
CA MET A 1 -0.08 20.25 16.93
C MET A 1 0.15 20.30 15.44
N ALA A 2 1.18 19.63 14.92
CA ALA A 2 1.40 19.58 13.48
C ALA A 2 0.33 18.68 12.86
N ASP A 3 -0.31 19.13 11.77
CA ASP A 3 -1.23 18.27 11.01
C ASP A 3 -0.49 17.01 10.55
N PRO A 4 -1.14 15.83 10.57
CA PRO A 4 -0.54 14.63 10.02
C PRO A 4 -0.24 14.86 8.54
N GLN A 5 1.04 14.88 8.19
CA GLN A 5 1.46 14.99 6.79
C GLN A 5 0.87 13.80 6.02
N ARG A 6 0.24 14.09 4.88
CA ARG A 6 -0.31 13.06 3.98
C ARG A 6 0.84 12.14 3.54
N LYS A 7 0.63 10.84 3.71
CA LYS A 7 1.55 9.82 3.20
C LYS A 7 1.53 9.79 1.67
N ILE A 8 2.67 9.41 1.08
CA ILE A 8 2.82 9.25 -0.36
C ILE A 8 2.21 7.91 -0.74
N GLU A 9 1.20 7.92 -1.59
CA GLU A 9 0.54 6.69 -2.08
C GLU A 9 1.08 6.32 -3.46
N LEU A 10 1.55 5.09 -3.57
CA LEU A 10 1.96 4.45 -4.82
C LEU A 10 0.95 3.36 -5.17
N GLN A 11 0.72 3.18 -6.47
CA GLN A 11 -0.22 2.17 -6.97
C GLN A 11 0.42 0.79 -6.87
N GLU A 12 1.69 0.68 -7.25
CA GLU A 12 2.36 -0.62 -7.35
C GLU A 12 3.80 -0.57 -6.81
N PRO A 13 4.39 -1.71 -6.41
CA PRO A 13 5.79 -1.78 -5.99
C PRO A 13 6.77 -1.29 -7.07
N ASP A 14 6.39 -1.45 -8.33
CA ASP A 14 7.22 -1.04 -9.47
C ASP A 14 7.30 0.48 -9.63
N ASP A 15 6.32 1.24 -9.11
CA ASP A 15 6.41 2.70 -9.03
C ASP A 15 7.60 3.12 -8.17
N LEU A 16 7.77 2.48 -7.01
CA LEU A 16 8.88 2.77 -6.09
C LEU A 16 10.23 2.42 -6.73
N ARG A 17 10.30 1.27 -7.41
CA ARG A 17 11.49 0.84 -8.16
C ARG A 17 11.83 1.81 -9.27
N TYR A 18 10.83 2.22 -10.05
CA TYR A 18 10.98 3.19 -11.12
C TYR A 18 11.49 4.52 -10.59
N LEU A 19 10.91 5.06 -9.52
CA LEU A 19 11.36 6.32 -8.90
C LEU A 19 12.82 6.22 -8.46
N LEU A 20 13.21 5.11 -7.83
CA LEU A 20 14.59 4.89 -7.38
C LEU A 20 15.57 4.79 -8.57
N ALA A 21 15.24 3.98 -9.57
CA ALA A 21 16.05 3.77 -10.77
C ALA A 21 16.19 5.06 -11.59
N ASN A 22 15.08 5.77 -11.82
CA ASN A 22 15.07 7.05 -12.52
C ASN A 22 15.88 8.12 -11.78
N THR A 23 15.77 8.19 -10.44
CA THR A 23 16.59 9.11 -9.64
C THR A 23 18.08 8.82 -9.80
N ARG A 24 18.48 7.55 -9.73
CA ARG A 24 19.88 7.15 -9.94
C ARG A 24 20.36 7.49 -11.35
N ARG A 25 19.57 7.21 -12.38
CA ARG A 25 19.89 7.53 -13.78
C ARG A 25 20.13 9.03 -13.95
N VAL A 26 19.20 9.87 -13.50
CA VAL A 26 19.32 11.34 -13.61
C VAL A 26 20.50 11.86 -12.79
N ALA A 27 20.77 11.27 -11.63
CA ALA A 27 21.94 11.62 -10.83
C ALA A 27 23.25 11.28 -11.56
N GLY A 28 23.32 10.11 -12.21
CA GLY A 28 24.43 9.70 -13.08
C GLY A 28 24.66 10.68 -14.23
N GLU A 29 23.60 11.04 -14.96
CA GLU A 29 23.67 12.04 -16.03
C GLU A 29 24.21 13.39 -15.55
N LYS A 30 23.83 13.81 -14.34
CA LYS A 30 24.38 15.04 -13.74
C LYS A 30 25.84 14.90 -13.35
N VAL A 31 26.26 13.73 -12.86
CA VAL A 31 27.67 13.44 -12.59
C VAL A 31 28.47 13.44 -13.89
N ASP A 32 27.96 12.88 -14.97
CA ASP A 32 28.62 12.86 -16.28
C ASP A 32 28.88 14.28 -16.82
N VAL A 33 27.94 15.20 -16.60
CA VAL A 33 28.09 16.61 -16.98
C VAL A 33 29.10 17.33 -16.07
N ALA A 34 29.08 17.07 -14.76
CA ALA A 34 29.91 17.80 -13.79
C ALA A 34 31.34 17.25 -13.67
N LEU A 35 31.51 15.95 -13.88
CA LEU A 35 32.74 15.16 -13.78
C LEU A 35 32.81 14.26 -15.02
N PRO A 36 33.07 14.85 -16.20
CA PRO A 36 33.17 14.09 -17.44
C PRO A 36 34.26 13.02 -17.32
N PRO A 37 34.06 11.83 -17.93
CA PRO A 37 34.99 10.73 -17.81
C PRO A 37 36.36 11.11 -18.41
N ILE A 38 37.42 10.81 -17.67
CA ILE A 38 38.81 11.02 -18.08
C ILE A 38 39.43 9.67 -18.42
N GLU A 39 40.33 9.62 -19.41
CA GLU A 39 41.09 8.41 -19.71
C GLU A 39 41.98 8.01 -18.52
N GLY A 40 41.79 6.80 -18.00
CA GLY A 40 42.54 6.25 -16.88
C GLY A 40 41.70 6.03 -15.62
N GLU A 41 42.36 5.93 -14.47
CA GLU A 41 41.72 5.68 -13.18
C GLU A 41 41.15 6.98 -12.58
N ASP A 42 39.83 7.17 -12.71
CA ASP A 42 39.13 8.29 -12.09
C ASP A 42 38.58 7.92 -10.69
N VAL A 43 39.45 8.02 -9.68
CA VAL A 43 39.12 7.70 -8.28
C VAL A 43 38.10 8.69 -7.71
N LEU A 44 38.21 9.98 -8.07
CA LEU A 44 37.34 11.02 -7.54
C LEU A 44 35.92 10.84 -8.06
N ARG A 45 35.75 10.64 -9.38
CA ARG A 45 34.44 10.40 -9.98
C ARG A 45 33.77 9.17 -9.38
N ARG A 46 34.49 8.04 -9.28
CA ARG A 46 33.99 6.83 -8.60
C ARG A 46 33.53 7.12 -7.18
N LYS A 47 34.30 7.89 -6.40
CA LYS A 47 33.91 8.20 -5.02
C LYS A 47 32.66 9.09 -4.95
N VAL A 48 32.52 10.03 -5.87
CA VAL A 48 31.33 10.88 -5.98
C VAL A 48 30.12 10.03 -6.36
N GLU A 49 30.23 9.16 -7.35
CA GLU A 49 29.17 8.23 -7.75
C GLU A 49 28.71 7.35 -6.58
N GLU A 50 29.65 6.79 -5.81
CA GLU A 50 29.36 6.00 -4.61
C GLU A 50 28.58 6.83 -3.56
N LEU A 51 29.04 8.04 -3.26
CA LEU A 51 28.39 8.94 -2.30
C LEU A 51 26.98 9.35 -2.75
N VAL A 52 26.81 9.65 -4.03
CA VAL A 52 25.51 10.01 -4.61
C VAL A 52 24.55 8.81 -4.54
N ASN A 53 24.99 7.62 -4.93
CA ASN A 53 24.18 6.41 -4.84
C ASN A 53 23.77 6.07 -3.39
N SER A 54 24.70 6.25 -2.45
CA SER A 54 24.43 6.10 -1.01
C SER A 54 23.42 7.13 -0.51
N TYR A 55 23.56 8.39 -0.92
CA TYR A 55 22.64 9.47 -0.58
C TYR A 55 21.23 9.20 -1.11
N VAL A 56 21.10 8.78 -2.37
CA VAL A 56 19.81 8.42 -2.97
C VAL A 56 19.17 7.28 -2.18
N THR A 57 19.92 6.20 -1.91
CA THR A 57 19.41 5.05 -1.14
C THR A 57 18.93 5.47 0.24
N LYS A 58 19.74 6.25 0.97
CA LYS A 58 19.37 6.79 2.29
C LYS A 58 18.12 7.65 2.24
N THR A 59 17.95 8.46 1.20
CA THR A 59 16.78 9.34 1.04
C THR A 59 15.50 8.52 0.90
N PHE A 60 15.51 7.48 0.06
CA PHE A 60 14.37 6.59 -0.10
C PHE A 60 14.10 5.74 1.16
N SER A 61 15.14 5.27 1.86
CA SER A 61 14.97 4.57 3.15
C SER A 61 14.33 5.46 4.23
N LEU A 62 14.68 6.75 4.28
CA LEU A 62 14.07 7.71 5.21
C LEU A 62 12.64 8.09 4.80
N ALA A 63 12.33 8.06 3.51
CA ALA A 63 10.98 8.30 2.99
C ALA A 63 10.03 7.12 3.19
N ALA A 64 10.55 5.88 3.20
CA ALA A 64 9.79 4.63 3.33
C ALA A 64 8.64 4.63 4.37
N PRO A 65 8.84 5.06 5.65
CA PRO A 65 7.75 5.07 6.64
C PRO A 65 6.58 6.01 6.28
N ASN A 66 6.82 6.98 5.40
CA ASN A 66 5.83 7.93 4.89
C ASN A 66 5.29 7.55 3.50
N THR A 67 5.64 6.37 2.99
CA THR A 67 5.16 5.84 1.71
C THR A 67 4.24 4.64 1.95
N LEU A 68 3.16 4.57 1.17
CA LEU A 68 2.19 3.49 1.13
C LEU A 68 2.18 2.89 -0.27
N ILE A 69 2.15 1.56 -0.37
CA ILE A 69 1.87 0.83 -1.61
C ILE A 69 0.56 0.07 -1.37
N ASN A 70 -0.49 0.38 -2.13
CA ASN A 70 -1.82 -0.23 -1.93
C ASN A 70 -2.33 -0.15 -0.48
N GLY A 71 -2.08 0.98 0.19
CA GLY A 71 -2.47 1.19 1.59
C GLY A 71 -1.56 0.52 2.63
N HIS A 72 -0.54 -0.24 2.21
CA HIS A 72 0.42 -0.88 3.12
C HIS A 72 1.70 -0.04 3.26
N PRO A 73 2.21 0.17 4.49
CA PRO A 73 3.43 0.93 4.71
C PRO A 73 4.66 0.21 4.16
N VAL A 74 5.57 0.97 3.57
CA VAL A 74 6.85 0.44 3.07
C VAL A 74 7.85 0.36 4.22
N SER A 75 8.46 -0.81 4.43
CA SER A 75 9.56 -0.98 5.38
C SER A 75 10.84 -0.31 4.86
N PRO A 76 11.62 0.41 5.70
CA PRO A 76 12.92 0.96 5.32
C PRO A 76 13.96 -0.11 4.94
N THR A 77 13.74 -1.37 5.36
CA THR A 77 14.57 -2.53 5.02
C THR A 77 13.98 -3.39 3.89
N SER A 78 12.96 -2.89 3.19
CA SER A 78 12.33 -3.61 2.07
C SER A 78 13.33 -3.89 0.94
N SER A 79 13.21 -5.06 0.32
CA SER A 79 13.96 -5.42 -0.88
C SER A 79 13.72 -4.47 -2.05
N LEU A 80 12.59 -3.75 -2.07
CA LEU A 80 12.26 -2.73 -3.06
C LEU A 80 13.25 -1.54 -3.06
N LEU A 81 13.96 -1.33 -1.95
CA LEU A 81 14.91 -0.24 -1.76
C LEU A 81 16.37 -0.67 -1.97
N ALA A 82 16.61 -1.95 -2.27
CA ALA A 82 17.95 -2.48 -2.45
C ALA A 82 18.68 -1.80 -3.64
N PRO A 83 20.01 -1.62 -3.55
CA PRO A 83 20.78 -1.13 -4.69
C PRO A 83 20.71 -2.11 -5.87
N SER A 84 20.52 -1.54 -7.06
CA SER A 84 20.52 -2.29 -8.32
C SER A 84 21.90 -2.94 -8.47
N GLY A 85 21.96 -4.27 -8.54
CA GLY A 85 23.19 -5.06 -8.66
C GLY A 85 23.61 -5.87 -7.43
N THR A 86 22.99 -5.69 -6.25
CA THR A 86 23.20 -6.59 -5.08
C THR A 86 22.05 -7.54 -4.83
N ALA A 87 20.84 -7.16 -5.26
CA ALA A 87 19.82 -8.14 -5.51
C ALA A 87 20.20 -8.78 -6.85
N ALA A 88 20.27 -10.11 -6.89
CA ALA A 88 19.86 -10.76 -8.13
C ALA A 88 18.60 -10.03 -8.63
N GLU A 89 18.39 -9.95 -9.93
CA GLU A 89 17.02 -9.92 -10.42
C GLU A 89 16.39 -11.23 -9.93
N THR A 90 16.08 -11.30 -8.63
CA THR A 90 15.09 -12.20 -8.11
C THR A 90 13.88 -11.70 -8.86
N GLU A 91 13.52 -12.43 -9.92
CA GLU A 91 12.18 -12.39 -10.49
C GLU A 91 11.27 -12.10 -9.32
N VAL A 92 10.49 -11.02 -9.43
CA VAL A 92 9.47 -10.71 -8.45
C VAL A 92 8.51 -11.88 -8.57
N VAL A 93 8.80 -12.97 -7.86
CA VAL A 93 7.89 -14.08 -7.71
C VAL A 93 6.75 -13.42 -6.97
N GLU A 94 5.70 -13.11 -7.71
CA GLU A 94 4.44 -12.67 -7.13
C GLU A 94 4.05 -13.79 -6.15
N GLU A 95 4.33 -13.56 -4.87
CA GLU A 95 3.98 -14.48 -3.81
C GLU A 95 2.47 -14.39 -3.63
N TYR A 96 1.76 -15.16 -4.44
CA TYR A 96 0.33 -15.34 -4.27
C TYR A 96 0.07 -16.08 -2.96
N GLU A 97 -0.81 -15.53 -2.13
CA GLU A 97 -1.35 -16.31 -1.02
C GLU A 97 -2.06 -17.56 -1.60
N PRO A 98 -1.76 -18.77 -1.08
CA PRO A 98 -2.42 -19.97 -1.56
C PRO A 98 -3.93 -19.86 -1.31
N PHE A 99 -4.72 -20.35 -2.26
CA PHE A 99 -6.18 -20.37 -2.13
C PHE A 99 -6.59 -21.15 -0.88
N SER A 100 -7.18 -20.46 0.10
CA SER A 100 -7.59 -21.06 1.35
C SER A 100 -9.05 -21.49 1.30
N GLU A 101 -9.26 -22.81 1.29
CA GLU A 101 -10.60 -23.39 1.32
C GLU A 101 -11.40 -22.94 2.53
N SER A 102 -10.74 -22.79 3.68
CA SER A 102 -11.35 -22.33 4.93
C SER A 102 -11.83 -20.87 4.85
N LEU A 103 -11.09 -19.97 4.19
CA LEU A 103 -11.54 -18.59 4.00
C LEU A 103 -12.69 -18.53 3.00
N ARG A 104 -12.67 -19.33 1.94
CA ARG A 104 -13.80 -19.46 1.00
C ARG A 104 -15.06 -19.94 1.74
N ASP A 105 -14.95 -20.99 2.54
CA ASP A 105 -16.11 -21.54 3.27
C ASP A 105 -16.64 -20.54 4.29
N ARG A 106 -15.74 -19.80 4.96
CA ARG A 106 -16.11 -18.71 5.87
C ARG A 106 -16.82 -17.58 5.12
N ALA A 107 -16.32 -17.17 3.96
CA ALA A 107 -16.94 -16.15 3.12
C ALA A 107 -18.33 -16.58 2.65
N ALA A 108 -18.47 -17.84 2.20
CA ALA A 108 -19.77 -18.40 1.81
C ALA A 108 -20.76 -18.46 2.98
N LYS A 109 -20.29 -18.80 4.19
CA LYS A 109 -21.10 -18.76 5.40
C LYS A 109 -21.57 -17.35 5.73
N LEU A 110 -20.65 -16.38 5.71
CA LEU A 110 -20.96 -14.97 5.97
C LEU A 110 -21.97 -14.42 4.97
N LEU A 111 -21.85 -14.78 3.68
CA LEU A 111 -22.79 -14.36 2.65
C LEU A 111 -24.21 -14.90 2.92
N ARG A 112 -24.35 -16.18 3.27
CA ARG A 112 -25.67 -16.73 3.65
C ARG A 112 -26.26 -16.04 4.87
N THR A 113 -25.43 -15.77 5.88
CA THR A 113 -25.85 -15.03 7.07
C THR A 113 -26.33 -13.62 6.71
N ASP A 114 -25.64 -12.95 5.79
CA ASP A 114 -26.04 -11.62 5.31
C ASP A 114 -27.39 -11.67 4.57
N GLU A 115 -27.60 -12.65 3.69
CA GLU A 115 -28.88 -12.85 2.98
C GLU A 115 -30.05 -13.14 3.94
N GLU A 116 -29.84 -14.00 4.94
CA GLU A 116 -30.83 -14.30 5.99
C GLU A 116 -31.19 -13.03 6.78
N LEU A 117 -30.19 -12.27 7.24
CA LEU A 117 -30.43 -11.03 7.96
C LEU A 117 -31.14 -9.98 7.08
N LEU A 118 -30.83 -9.93 5.79
CA LEU A 118 -31.49 -9.01 4.87
C LEU A 118 -32.99 -9.33 4.74
N LEU A 119 -33.35 -10.61 4.69
CA LEU A 119 -34.75 -11.07 4.69
C LEU A 119 -35.44 -10.73 6.01
N ASP A 120 -34.80 -10.99 7.15
CA ASP A 120 -35.34 -10.71 8.48
C ASP A 120 -35.59 -9.22 8.68
N VAL A 121 -34.63 -8.37 8.29
CA VAL A 121 -34.79 -6.91 8.34
C VAL A 121 -35.92 -6.46 7.39
N GLY A 122 -36.02 -7.08 6.22
CA GLY A 122 -37.12 -6.83 5.28
C GLY A 122 -38.49 -7.15 5.87
N GLN A 123 -38.62 -8.30 6.54
CA GLN A 123 -39.84 -8.71 7.25
C GLN A 123 -40.16 -7.76 8.40
N LEU A 124 -39.17 -7.47 9.25
CA LEU A 124 -39.33 -6.56 10.38
C LEU A 124 -39.78 -5.17 9.93
N ARG A 125 -39.23 -4.63 8.83
CA ARG A 125 -39.65 -3.35 8.26
C ARG A 125 -41.11 -3.35 7.79
N ARG A 126 -41.64 -4.50 7.36
CA ARG A 126 -43.03 -4.65 6.91
C ARG A 126 -44.00 -4.80 8.09
N GLU A 127 -43.63 -5.60 9.08
CA GLU A 127 -44.52 -5.99 10.17
C GLU A 127 -44.52 -5.00 11.33
N ALA A 128 -43.36 -4.43 11.67
CA ALA A 128 -43.22 -3.55 12.82
C ALA A 128 -44.11 -2.29 12.77
N PRO A 129 -44.30 -1.59 11.62
CA PRO A 129 -45.22 -0.44 11.55
C PRO A 129 -46.67 -0.82 11.87
N ALA A 130 -47.14 -1.96 11.34
CA ALA A 130 -48.50 -2.44 11.56
C ALA A 130 -48.71 -2.85 13.03
N GLN A 131 -47.79 -3.63 13.61
CA GLN A 131 -47.84 -4.06 15.01
C GLN A 131 -47.79 -2.87 15.99
N ARG A 132 -46.99 -1.84 15.70
CA ARG A 132 -46.94 -0.62 16.52
C ARG A 132 -48.24 0.16 16.43
N SER A 133 -48.88 0.25 15.27
CA SER A 133 -50.18 0.93 15.13
C SER A 133 -51.30 0.23 15.89
N SER A 134 -51.42 -1.10 15.80
CA SER A 134 -52.40 -1.87 16.58
C SER A 134 -52.13 -1.84 18.09
N GLY A 135 -50.86 -1.77 18.49
CA GLY A 135 -50.46 -1.63 19.90
C GLY A 135 -50.76 -0.25 20.49
N VAL A 136 -50.73 0.81 19.67
CA VAL A 136 -51.13 2.17 20.08
C VAL A 136 -52.66 2.31 20.16
N GLU A 137 -53.41 1.73 19.22
CA GLU A 137 -54.88 1.73 19.28
C GLU A 137 -55.44 0.95 20.49
N GLY A 138 -54.76 -0.12 20.94
CA GLY A 138 -55.14 -0.84 22.16
C GLY A 138 -54.72 -0.16 23.48
N GLY A 139 -53.89 0.89 23.43
CA GLY A 139 -53.34 1.58 24.61
C GLY A 139 -53.94 2.96 24.89
N VAL A 140 -54.71 3.56 23.96
CA VAL A 140 -55.34 4.89 24.12
C VAL A 140 -56.78 4.76 24.64
N GLY A 141 -57.00 3.87 25.62
CA GLY A 141 -58.32 3.51 26.12
C GLY A 141 -58.42 3.29 27.63
N VAL A 142 -57.57 3.95 28.43
CA VAL A 142 -57.79 4.07 29.88
C VAL A 142 -57.30 5.45 30.35
N GLY A 143 -58.25 6.39 30.45
CA GLY A 143 -58.12 7.71 31.05
C GLY A 143 -59.49 8.15 31.54
#